data_AF-B3ME03-F1
#
_entry.id   AF-B3ME03-F1
#
_cell.length_a   1.000
_cell.length_b   1.000
_cell.length_c   1.000
_cell.angle_alpha   90.00
_cell.angle_beta   90.00
_cell.angle_gamma   90.00
#
_symmetry.space_group_name_H-M   'P 1'
#
loop_
_entity.id
_entity.type
_entity.pdbx_description
1 polymer ?
#
loop_
_entity_poly.entity_id
_entity_poly.type
_entity_poly.pdbx_seq_one_letter_code
_entity_poly.pdbx_strand_id
1 'polypeptide(L)'
;MVTRCIALAICSCLVAVLSVVAGIPLDVDCSRRQNVNTVRGCCAYPTLNFDQFRKQCGKHMPVGSPKISPCLYECIFNATNVLEGSEVNPSNTRSMLERLLGNNQDFLEAYVEGMLNCSDTVEAMLKNRRPRHPQSSECSPVAVYFAICTQSFVFNHCPSSSWAGTDACETARLQSLNCPNNQLSRGAGLKKQ
;
A
#
# COMPACT_ATOMS: atom_id res chain seq x y z
N MET A 1 -72.65 -11.67 34.49
CA MET A 1 -72.44 -10.46 33.67
C MET A 1 -71.35 -10.78 32.66
N VAL A 2 -71.64 -10.56 31.38
CA VAL A 2 -70.80 -10.76 30.18
C VAL A 2 -69.50 -9.92 30.35
N THR A 3 -68.28 -10.35 29.97
CA THR A 3 -67.74 -10.39 28.60
C THR A 3 -66.33 -11.03 28.59
N ARG A 4 -66.00 -11.82 27.57
CA ARG A 4 -64.68 -12.41 27.28
C ARG A 4 -63.69 -11.36 26.74
N CYS A 5 -62.38 -11.54 26.95
CA CYS A 5 -61.34 -11.31 25.92
C CYS A 5 -59.99 -11.94 26.33
N ILE A 6 -59.53 -12.88 25.51
CA ILE A 6 -58.18 -13.46 25.48
C ILE A 6 -57.34 -12.54 24.58
N ALA A 7 -56.21 -12.00 25.05
CA ALA A 7 -55.17 -11.46 24.17
C ALA A 7 -53.79 -11.40 24.87
N LEU A 8 -52.95 -12.37 24.50
CA LEU A 8 -51.51 -12.27 24.22
C LEU A 8 -50.59 -11.69 25.30
N ALA A 9 -49.92 -12.63 25.98
CA ALA A 9 -48.72 -12.45 26.76
C ALA A 9 -47.47 -12.32 25.86
N ILE A 10 -46.95 -11.11 25.64
CA ILE A 10 -45.52 -10.87 25.31
C ILE A 10 -45.18 -9.42 25.68
N CYS A 11 -44.64 -9.15 26.88
CA CYS A 11 -43.83 -7.96 27.12
C CYS A 11 -43.16 -8.03 28.50
N SER A 12 -41.85 -8.32 28.54
CA SER A 12 -40.91 -7.85 29.59
C SER A 12 -39.57 -8.57 29.46
N CYS A 13 -38.92 -8.46 28.29
CA CYS A 13 -37.48 -8.72 28.13
C CYS A 13 -36.93 -7.70 27.12
N LEU A 14 -37.05 -6.41 27.45
CA LEU A 14 -36.21 -5.39 26.81
C LEU A 14 -34.83 -5.49 27.45
N VAL A 15 -34.10 -6.54 27.07
CA VAL A 15 -32.65 -6.57 27.19
C VAL A 15 -32.16 -5.43 26.30
N ALA A 16 -31.67 -4.35 26.92
CA ALA A 16 -31.00 -3.27 26.23
C ALA A 16 -29.73 -3.84 25.58
N VAL A 17 -29.87 -4.34 24.35
CA VAL A 17 -28.75 -4.56 23.45
C VAL A 17 -28.29 -3.16 23.03
N LEU A 18 -27.43 -2.56 23.85
CA LEU A 18 -26.57 -1.47 23.44
C LEU A 18 -25.62 -2.05 22.39
N SER A 19 -26.11 -2.15 21.16
CA SER A 19 -25.26 -2.28 19.99
C SER A 19 -24.38 -1.04 19.98
N VAL A 20 -23.14 -1.17 20.46
CA VAL A 20 -22.07 -0.24 20.15
C VAL A 20 -21.84 -0.40 18.65
N VAL A 21 -22.64 0.30 17.86
CA VAL A 21 -22.31 0.59 16.48
C VAL A 21 -21.12 1.52 16.58
N ALA A 22 -19.92 0.97 16.48
CA ALA A 22 -18.72 1.77 16.29
C ALA A 22 -18.99 2.60 15.03
N GLY A 23 -19.28 3.89 15.23
CA GLY A 23 -19.59 4.80 14.14
C GLY A 23 -18.40 4.83 13.20
N ILE A 24 -18.66 4.59 11.91
CA ILE A 24 -17.74 4.97 10.84
C ILE A 24 -17.48 6.47 11.03
N PRO A 25 -16.23 6.96 11.10
CA PRO A 25 -15.98 8.38 11.29
C PRO A 25 -16.61 9.14 10.12
N LEU A 26 -17.67 9.87 10.42
CA LEU A 26 -18.32 10.77 9.49
C LEU A 26 -17.36 11.93 9.25
N ASP A 27 -16.94 12.06 7.98
CA ASP A 27 -16.10 13.11 7.40
C ASP A 27 -14.58 12.96 7.61
N VAL A 28 -13.94 12.19 6.70
CA VAL A 28 -12.48 12.20 6.55
C VAL A 28 -12.08 13.48 5.82
N ASP A 29 -11.44 14.42 6.52
CA ASP A 29 -10.94 15.67 5.92
C ASP A 29 -9.81 15.39 4.91
N CYS A 30 -10.14 15.39 3.62
CA CYS A 30 -9.20 15.25 2.51
C CYS A 30 -8.48 16.54 2.14
N SER A 31 -8.85 17.69 2.70
CA SER A 31 -8.18 18.98 2.48
C SER A 31 -6.89 19.09 3.29
N ARG A 32 -6.83 18.41 4.45
CA ARG A 32 -5.64 18.37 5.30
C ARG A 32 -4.58 17.44 4.74
N ARG A 33 -3.44 18.02 4.35
CA ARG A 33 -2.26 17.25 3.96
C ARG A 33 -1.68 16.49 5.14
N GLN A 34 -1.30 15.24 4.89
CA GLN A 34 -0.62 14.42 5.88
C GLN A 34 0.79 14.91 6.15
N ASN A 35 1.18 14.88 7.43
CA ASN A 35 2.56 15.10 7.81
C ASN A 35 3.38 13.85 7.43
N VAL A 36 4.30 14.00 6.48
CA VAL A 36 5.13 12.91 5.95
C VAL A 36 5.95 12.22 7.05
N ASN A 37 6.40 12.95 8.06
CA ASN A 37 7.16 12.37 9.17
C ASN A 37 6.27 11.48 10.05
N THR A 38 5.02 11.89 10.27
CA THR A 38 4.03 11.09 10.98
C THR A 38 3.73 9.81 10.22
N VAL A 39 3.39 9.91 8.92
CA VAL A 39 3.07 8.76 8.07
C VAL A 39 4.22 7.76 8.00
N ARG A 40 5.46 8.26 7.87
CA ARG A 40 6.66 7.43 7.82
C ARG A 40 6.86 6.59 9.08
N GLY A 41 6.43 7.07 10.24
CA GLY A 41 6.55 6.36 11.52
C GLY A 41 5.43 5.35 11.78
N CYS A 42 4.38 5.32 10.95
CA CYS A 42 3.21 4.50 11.24
C CYS A 42 3.39 3.01 10.94
N CYS A 43 4.15 2.68 9.90
CA CYS A 43 4.45 1.30 9.52
C CYS A 43 5.95 1.07 9.52
N ALA A 44 6.42 0.13 10.35
CA ALA A 44 7.82 -0.29 10.41
C ALA A 44 8.14 -1.22 9.23
N TYR A 45 8.35 -0.63 8.04
CA TYR A 45 8.65 -1.40 6.83
C TYR A 45 9.94 -2.22 6.95
N PRO A 46 9.95 -3.43 6.40
CA PRO A 46 11.17 -4.24 6.36
C PRO A 46 12.18 -3.65 5.38
N THR A 47 13.46 -3.94 5.60
CA THR A 47 14.50 -3.66 4.61
C THR A 47 14.46 -4.75 3.54
N LEU A 48 14.24 -4.35 2.28
CA LEU A 48 14.24 -5.29 1.15
C LEU A 48 15.67 -5.74 0.82
N ASN A 49 15.86 -7.04 0.71
CA ASN A 49 17.12 -7.70 0.38
C ASN A 49 17.33 -7.78 -1.13
N PHE A 50 17.72 -6.65 -1.74
CA PHE A 50 18.05 -6.61 -3.17
C PHE A 50 19.28 -7.45 -3.54
N ASP A 51 20.15 -7.79 -2.60
CA ASP A 51 21.35 -8.59 -2.86
C ASP A 51 21.03 -10.01 -3.36
N GLN A 52 19.81 -10.51 -3.10
CA GLN A 52 19.29 -11.75 -3.69
C GLN A 52 19.25 -11.73 -5.22
N PHE A 53 19.31 -10.54 -5.83
CA PHE A 53 19.32 -10.34 -7.27
C PHE A 53 20.67 -9.81 -7.78
N ARG A 54 21.69 -9.71 -6.93
CA ARG A 54 22.99 -9.11 -7.30
C ARG A 54 23.65 -9.80 -8.49
N LYS A 55 23.53 -11.12 -8.61
CA LYS A 55 24.08 -11.88 -9.75
C LYS A 55 23.47 -11.46 -11.09
N GLN A 56 22.18 -11.13 -11.11
CA GLN A 56 21.41 -10.79 -12.32
C GLN A 56 21.43 -9.28 -12.58
N CYS A 57 21.34 -8.49 -11.52
CA CYS A 57 21.04 -7.06 -11.56
C CYS A 57 22.10 -6.17 -10.91
N GLY A 58 23.26 -6.73 -10.54
CA GLY A 58 24.33 -6.02 -9.81
C GLY A 58 24.86 -4.78 -10.54
N LYS A 59 24.77 -4.72 -11.87
CA LYS A 59 25.11 -3.52 -12.67
C LYS A 59 24.29 -2.28 -12.28
N HIS A 60 23.11 -2.49 -11.69
CA HIS A 60 22.20 -1.45 -11.20
C HIS A 60 22.25 -1.27 -9.66
N MET A 61 23.22 -1.90 -8.99
CA MET A 61 23.45 -1.84 -7.54
C MET A 61 24.85 -1.26 -7.22
N PRO A 62 25.16 0.00 -7.61
CA PRO A 62 26.48 0.56 -7.36
C PRO A 62 26.75 0.74 -5.86
N VAL A 63 27.93 0.29 -5.42
CA VAL A 63 28.40 0.39 -4.03
C VAL A 63 28.43 1.84 -3.59
N GLY A 64 27.90 2.13 -2.40
CA GLY A 64 27.90 3.49 -1.83
C GLY A 64 26.83 4.44 -2.38
N SER A 65 26.01 4.00 -3.34
CA SER A 65 24.84 4.77 -3.78
C SER A 65 23.59 4.28 -3.06
N PRO A 66 22.88 5.12 -2.29
CA PRO A 66 21.60 4.75 -1.70
C PRO A 66 20.46 4.67 -2.75
N LYS A 67 20.77 4.86 -4.03
CA LYS A 67 19.76 5.04 -5.07
C LYS A 67 19.39 3.70 -5.68
N ILE A 68 18.31 3.12 -5.18
CA ILE A 68 17.53 2.13 -5.92
C ILE A 68 17.07 2.82 -7.22
N SER A 69 17.62 2.36 -8.35
CA SER A 69 17.35 2.96 -9.65
C SER A 69 16.11 2.33 -10.30
N PRO A 70 15.39 3.03 -11.20
CA PRO A 70 14.32 2.41 -11.97
C PRO A 70 14.77 1.15 -12.73
N CYS A 71 16.00 1.16 -13.23
CA CYS A 71 16.61 0.02 -13.92
C CYS A 71 16.81 -1.20 -13.01
N LEU A 72 17.04 -1.00 -11.72
CA LEU A 72 17.15 -2.10 -10.78
C LEU A 72 15.80 -2.82 -10.64
N TYR A 73 14.71 -2.08 -10.46
CA TYR A 73 13.36 -2.65 -10.39
C TYR A 73 12.98 -3.38 -11.68
N GLU A 74 13.22 -2.77 -12.84
CA GLU A 74 12.95 -3.41 -14.13
C GLU A 74 13.77 -4.68 -14.33
N CYS A 75 15.06 -4.65 -13.98
CA CYS A 75 15.91 -5.83 -14.06
C CYS A 75 15.37 -6.97 -13.18
N ILE A 76 14.92 -6.68 -11.96
CA ILE A 76 14.36 -7.69 -11.06
C ILE A 76 13.06 -8.26 -11.63
N PHE A 77 12.15 -7.41 -12.09
CA PHE A 77 10.88 -7.85 -12.70
C PHE A 77 11.11 -8.76 -13.92
N ASN A 78 12.08 -8.42 -14.77
CA ASN A 78 12.47 -9.23 -15.91
C ASN A 78 13.13 -10.54 -15.48
N ALA A 79 14.02 -10.50 -14.48
CA ALA A 79 14.69 -11.70 -13.97
C ALA A 79 13.73 -12.69 -13.29
N THR A 80 12.58 -12.23 -12.82
CA THR A 80 11.55 -13.06 -12.19
C THR A 80 10.35 -13.35 -13.08
N ASN A 81 10.27 -12.75 -14.27
CA ASN A 81 9.08 -12.81 -15.14
C ASN A 81 7.78 -12.47 -14.38
N VAL A 82 7.85 -11.43 -13.53
CA VAL A 82 6.68 -11.02 -12.73
C VAL A 82 5.59 -10.40 -13.57
N LEU A 83 5.94 -9.86 -14.74
CA LEU A 83 4.97 -9.33 -15.70
C LEU A 83 4.84 -10.26 -16.91
N GLU A 84 3.60 -10.59 -17.26
CA GLU A 84 3.21 -11.21 -18.52
C GLU A 84 2.40 -10.17 -19.31
N GLY A 85 3.06 -9.45 -20.21
CA GLY A 85 2.49 -8.26 -20.83
C GLY A 85 2.29 -7.14 -19.81
N SER A 86 1.04 -6.74 -19.56
CA SER A 86 0.66 -5.74 -18.56
C SER A 86 0.16 -6.35 -17.24
N GLU A 87 0.05 -7.67 -17.16
CA GLU A 87 -0.51 -8.37 -16.00
C GLU A 87 0.58 -8.93 -15.10
N VAL A 88 0.28 -8.98 -13.80
CA VAL A 88 1.19 -9.52 -12.78
C VAL A 88 0.96 -11.02 -12.64
N ASN A 89 2.01 -11.83 -12.83
CA ASN A 89 1.94 -13.27 -12.56
C ASN A 89 1.96 -13.52 -11.04
N PRO A 90 0.92 -14.12 -10.43
CA PRO A 90 0.84 -14.28 -8.97
C PRO A 90 1.95 -15.15 -8.37
N SER A 91 2.30 -16.25 -9.04
CA SER A 91 3.29 -17.22 -8.56
C SER A 91 4.70 -16.63 -8.58
N ASN A 92 5.05 -15.98 -9.69
CA ASN A 92 6.34 -15.31 -9.84
C ASN A 92 6.46 -14.11 -8.89
N THR A 93 5.35 -13.41 -8.65
CA THR A 93 5.28 -12.29 -7.70
C THR A 93 5.55 -12.72 -6.29
N ARG A 94 4.87 -13.78 -5.82
CA ARG A 94 5.14 -14.38 -4.51
C ARG A 94 6.60 -14.80 -4.38
N SER A 95 7.12 -15.55 -5.35
CA SER A 95 8.51 -16.03 -5.34
C SER A 95 9.54 -14.88 -5.35
N MET A 96 9.26 -13.79 -6.08
CA MET A 96 10.09 -12.58 -6.06
C MET A 96 10.08 -11.92 -4.68
N LEU A 97 8.90 -11.74 -4.10
CA LEU A 97 8.71 -11.06 -2.81
C LEU A 97 9.27 -11.85 -1.64
N GLU A 98 9.14 -13.18 -1.63
CA GLU A 98 9.76 -14.05 -0.61
C GLU A 98 11.28 -13.83 -0.55
N ARG A 99 11.93 -13.76 -1.73
CA ARG A 99 13.37 -13.47 -1.82
C ARG A 99 13.69 -12.05 -1.32
N LEU A 100 12.90 -11.05 -1.73
CA LEU A 100 13.14 -9.66 -1.32
C LEU A 100 12.89 -9.43 0.18
N LEU A 101 11.88 -10.06 0.77
CA LEU A 101 11.51 -9.86 2.17
C LEU A 101 12.40 -10.68 3.12
N GLY A 102 12.98 -11.79 2.66
CA GLY A 102 13.86 -12.64 3.46
C GLY A 102 13.13 -13.17 4.69
N ASN A 103 13.51 -12.73 5.89
CA ASN A 103 12.89 -13.17 7.13
C ASN A 103 11.61 -12.40 7.50
N ASN A 104 11.26 -11.34 6.78
CA ASN A 104 10.11 -10.47 7.10
C ASN A 104 8.82 -10.96 6.44
N GLN A 105 8.45 -12.22 6.67
CA GLN A 105 7.33 -12.88 6.00
C GLN A 105 5.96 -12.37 6.43
N ASP A 106 5.86 -11.69 7.58
CA ASP A 106 4.63 -11.03 8.04
C ASP A 106 4.10 -10.00 7.03
N PHE A 107 4.96 -9.49 6.17
CA PHE A 107 4.61 -8.53 5.11
C PHE A 107 4.26 -9.19 3.78
N LEU A 108 4.52 -10.49 3.59
CA LEU A 108 4.46 -11.15 2.28
C LEU A 108 3.09 -10.97 1.63
N GLU A 109 2.01 -11.31 2.35
CA GLU A 109 0.65 -11.23 1.80
C GLU A 109 0.27 -9.81 1.42
N ALA A 110 0.57 -8.82 2.27
CA ALA A 110 0.30 -7.41 1.97
C ALA A 110 1.04 -6.93 0.70
N TYR A 111 2.29 -7.38 0.47
CA TYR A 111 3.01 -7.05 -0.76
C TYR A 111 2.48 -7.82 -1.98
N VAL A 112 2.12 -9.10 -1.84
CA VAL A 112 1.55 -9.91 -2.93
C VAL A 112 0.22 -9.33 -3.37
N GLU A 113 -0.71 -9.11 -2.44
CA GLU A 113 -1.99 -8.49 -2.71
C GLU A 113 -1.83 -7.09 -3.29
N GLY A 114 -0.89 -6.30 -2.74
CA GLY A 114 -0.60 -4.99 -3.28
C GLY A 114 -0.14 -5.04 -4.73
N MET A 115 0.76 -5.95 -5.10
CA MET A 115 1.18 -6.13 -6.50
C MET A 115 0.00 -6.51 -7.41
N LEU A 116 -0.86 -7.43 -6.98
CA LEU A 116 -2.00 -7.92 -7.77
C LEU A 116 -3.10 -6.87 -7.97
N ASN A 117 -3.24 -5.92 -7.04
CA ASN A 117 -4.26 -4.86 -7.10
C ASN A 117 -3.76 -3.55 -7.74
N CYS A 118 -2.52 -3.50 -8.23
CA CYS A 118 -1.89 -2.25 -8.66
C CYS A 118 -1.98 -1.95 -10.16
N SER A 119 -2.43 -2.88 -11.01
CA SER A 119 -2.40 -2.74 -12.47
C SER A 119 -3.06 -1.45 -12.97
N ASP A 120 -4.30 -1.17 -12.55
CA ASP A 120 -5.04 0.03 -12.96
C ASP A 120 -4.36 1.33 -12.51
N THR A 121 -3.79 1.32 -11.30
CA THR A 121 -3.04 2.45 -10.76
C THR A 121 -1.78 2.71 -11.57
N VAL A 122 -1.05 1.65 -11.93
CA VAL A 122 0.15 1.75 -12.77
C VAL A 122 -0.20 2.27 -14.16
N GLU A 123 -1.30 1.79 -14.76
CA GLU A 123 -1.77 2.30 -16.05
C GLU A 123 -2.11 3.80 -15.98
N ALA A 124 -2.80 4.24 -14.92
CA ALA A 124 -3.09 5.65 -14.70
C ALA A 124 -1.81 6.50 -14.50
N MET A 125 -0.82 5.98 -13.77
CA MET A 125 0.49 6.64 -13.60
C MET A 125 1.27 6.75 -14.92
N LEU A 126 1.13 5.77 -15.81
CA LEU A 126 1.74 5.80 -17.15
C LEU A 126 1.05 6.84 -18.05
N LYS A 127 -0.29 6.90 -18.04
CA LYS A 127 -1.07 7.88 -18.82
C LYS A 127 -0.79 9.32 -18.40
N ASN A 128 -0.65 9.56 -17.10
CA ASN A 128 -0.41 10.90 -16.53
C ASN A 128 1.07 11.27 -16.43
N ARG A 129 1.96 10.46 -17.01
CA ARG A 129 3.40 10.66 -16.92
C ARG A 129 3.81 11.91 -17.72
N ARG A 130 4.55 12.81 -17.05
CA ARG A 130 5.18 13.94 -17.73
C ARG A 130 6.23 13.45 -18.75
N PRO A 131 6.35 14.10 -19.91
CA PRO A 131 7.41 13.79 -20.87
C PRO A 131 8.77 13.81 -20.19
N ARG A 132 9.54 12.73 -20.38
CA ARG A 132 10.89 12.61 -19.83
C ARG A 132 11.81 13.57 -20.59
N HIS A 133 12.75 14.22 -19.88
CA HIS A 133 13.82 14.96 -20.57
C HIS A 133 14.60 14.00 -21.48
N PRO A 134 15.10 14.43 -22.65
CA PRO A 134 15.77 13.56 -23.63
C PRO A 134 16.93 12.71 -23.08
N GLN A 135 17.53 13.09 -21.95
CA GLN A 135 18.67 12.42 -21.31
C GLN A 135 18.28 11.51 -20.12
N SER A 136 17.01 11.23 -19.91
CA SER A 136 16.56 10.45 -18.75
C SER A 136 16.56 8.94 -19.04
N SER A 137 16.91 8.15 -18.03
CA SER A 137 17.23 6.70 -18.11
C SER A 137 16.35 5.90 -19.07
N GLU A 138 17.00 5.02 -19.86
CA GLU A 138 16.40 4.10 -20.86
C GLU A 138 15.38 3.11 -20.27
N CYS A 139 15.40 2.91 -18.96
CA CYS A 139 14.60 1.91 -18.27
C CYS A 139 13.11 2.29 -18.18
N SER A 140 12.26 1.26 -18.31
CA SER A 140 10.81 1.37 -18.16
C SER A 140 10.44 1.80 -16.73
N PRO A 141 9.50 2.75 -16.55
CA PRO A 141 9.04 3.15 -15.22
C PRO A 141 8.07 2.13 -14.58
N VAL A 142 7.58 1.15 -15.34
CA VAL A 142 6.49 0.24 -14.92
C VAL A 142 6.79 -0.43 -13.58
N ALA A 143 7.96 -1.06 -13.44
CA ALA A 143 8.32 -1.78 -12.21
C ALA A 143 8.40 -0.86 -10.98
N VAL A 144 8.84 0.40 -11.16
CA VAL A 144 8.85 1.41 -10.09
C VAL A 144 7.44 1.83 -9.73
N TYR A 145 6.54 1.96 -10.70
CA TYR A 145 5.15 2.34 -10.43
C TYR A 145 4.42 1.24 -9.66
N PHE A 146 4.66 -0.04 -10.00
CA PHE A 146 4.22 -1.15 -9.16
C PHE A 146 4.77 -1.01 -7.74
N ALA A 147 6.08 -0.81 -7.57
CA ALA A 147 6.67 -0.63 -6.24
C ALA A 147 6.05 0.56 -5.45
N ILE A 148 5.74 1.68 -6.10
CA ILE A 148 5.07 2.83 -5.47
C ILE A 148 3.66 2.47 -5.03
N CYS A 149 2.87 1.87 -5.93
CA CYS A 149 1.49 1.50 -5.65
C CYS A 149 1.42 0.42 -4.56
N THR A 150 2.23 -0.63 -4.65
CA THR A 150 2.30 -1.70 -3.64
C THR A 150 2.72 -1.15 -2.28
N GLN A 151 3.68 -0.22 -2.22
CA GLN A 151 4.05 0.42 -0.97
C GLN A 151 2.87 1.18 -0.33
N SER A 152 2.05 1.84 -1.14
CA SER A 152 0.82 2.50 -0.70
C SER A 152 -0.21 1.49 -0.19
N PHE A 153 -0.38 0.36 -0.87
CA PHE A 153 -1.25 -0.73 -0.44
C PHE A 153 -0.80 -1.29 0.93
N VAL A 154 0.50 -1.57 1.08
CA VAL A 154 1.09 -2.13 2.31
C VAL A 154 0.98 -1.13 3.47
N PHE A 155 0.96 0.18 3.23
CA PHE A 155 0.68 1.15 4.30
C PHE A 155 -0.68 0.88 4.96
N ASN A 156 -1.70 0.67 4.12
CA ASN A 156 -3.07 0.43 4.56
C ASN A 156 -3.25 -0.97 5.17
N HIS A 157 -2.43 -1.92 4.74
CA HIS A 157 -2.45 -3.32 5.19
C HIS A 157 -1.22 -3.68 6.03
N CYS A 158 -0.62 -2.69 6.69
CA CYS A 158 0.59 -2.90 7.49
C CYS A 158 0.28 -3.89 8.62
N PRO A 159 1.08 -4.96 8.81
CA PRO A 159 0.88 -5.94 9.88
C PRO A 159 0.75 -5.27 11.23
N SER A 160 -0.16 -5.76 12.07
CA SER A 160 -0.43 -5.17 13.40
C SER A 160 0.81 -5.15 14.30
N SER A 161 1.68 -6.15 14.17
CA SER A 161 2.98 -6.21 14.87
C SER A 161 3.94 -5.08 14.49
N SER A 162 3.76 -4.48 13.31
CA SER A 162 4.61 -3.44 12.74
C SER A 162 3.93 -2.08 12.64
N TRP A 163 2.69 -1.98 13.13
CA TRP A 163 1.87 -0.77 13.09
C TRP A 163 1.93 -0.02 14.41
N ALA A 164 2.17 1.29 14.36
CA ALA A 164 2.35 2.11 15.56
C ALA A 164 1.07 2.32 16.38
N GLY A 165 -0.12 2.14 15.80
CA GLY A 165 -1.41 2.18 16.51
C GLY A 165 -1.78 3.52 17.16
N THR A 166 -1.13 4.63 16.79
CA THR A 166 -1.46 5.97 17.29
C THR A 166 -2.66 6.57 16.56
N ASP A 167 -3.41 7.46 17.20
CA ASP A 167 -4.53 8.19 16.57
C ASP A 167 -4.12 8.89 15.27
N ALA A 168 -2.90 9.43 15.25
CA ALA A 168 -2.33 10.08 14.08
C ALA A 168 -2.13 9.09 12.92
N CYS A 169 -1.77 7.84 13.22
CA CYS A 169 -1.60 6.78 12.23
C CYS A 169 -2.93 6.22 11.75
N GLU A 170 -3.92 6.05 12.63
CA GLU A 170 -5.27 5.63 12.23
C GLU A 170 -5.92 6.69 11.33
N THR A 171 -5.79 7.96 11.69
CA THR A 171 -6.24 9.07 10.85
C THR A 171 -5.54 9.07 9.49
N ALA A 172 -4.23 8.83 9.47
CA ALA A 172 -3.48 8.77 8.21
C ALA A 172 -3.91 7.59 7.32
N ARG A 173 -4.20 6.42 7.91
CA ARG A 173 -4.74 5.26 7.19
C ARG A 173 -6.13 5.54 6.62
N LEU A 174 -7.03 6.10 7.43
CA LEU A 174 -8.38 6.50 6.99
C LEU A 174 -8.32 7.51 5.84
N GLN A 175 -7.47 8.53 5.95
CA GLN A 175 -7.25 9.48 4.86
C GLN A 175 -6.65 8.82 3.61
N SER A 176 -5.71 7.87 3.75
CA SER A 176 -5.14 7.18 2.58
C SER A 176 -6.17 6.34 1.84
N LEU A 177 -7.14 5.74 2.54
CA LEU A 177 -8.19 4.91 1.95
C LEU A 177 -9.30 5.73 1.28
N ASN A 178 -9.61 6.91 1.82
CA ASN A 178 -10.79 7.69 1.41
C ASN A 178 -10.47 8.91 0.55
N CYS A 179 -9.21 9.34 0.45
CA CYS A 179 -8.83 10.55 -0.27
C CYS A 179 -8.05 10.23 -1.56
N PRO A 180 -8.65 10.43 -2.75
CA PRO A 180 -8.04 10.09 -4.06
C PRO A 180 -6.69 10.78 -4.33
N ASN A 181 -6.42 11.92 -3.66
CA ASN A 181 -5.29 12.81 -3.95
C ASN A 181 -4.20 12.84 -2.87
N ASN A 182 -4.31 12.04 -1.80
CA ASN A 182 -3.32 12.02 -0.71
C ASN A 182 -2.28 10.91 -0.85
N GLN A 183 -2.33 10.10 -1.92
CA GLN A 183 -1.20 9.22 -2.25
C GLN A 183 0.05 10.10 -2.37
N LEU A 184 1.00 9.85 -1.46
CA LEU A 184 2.19 10.64 -1.23
C LEU A 184 2.69 11.26 -2.53
N SER A 185 2.78 12.59 -2.54
CA SER A 185 3.61 13.35 -3.48
C SER A 185 5.07 12.91 -3.35
N ARG A 186 5.42 11.72 -3.83
CA ARG A 186 6.78 11.33 -4.16
C ARG A 186 7.11 12.03 -5.46
N GLY A 187 7.61 13.26 -5.36
CA GLY A 187 8.21 13.96 -6.49
C GLY A 187 7.82 15.43 -6.68
N ALA A 188 7.81 16.24 -5.63
CA ALA A 188 8.05 17.67 -5.77
C ALA A 188 9.18 18.03 -4.82
N GLY A 189 10.30 18.50 -5.38
CA GLY A 189 11.56 18.66 -4.69
C GLY A 189 11.48 19.48 -3.41
N LEU A 190 12.44 19.24 -2.53
CA LEU A 190 12.95 20.29 -1.65
C LEU A 190 13.18 21.55 -2.49
N LYS A 191 12.26 22.51 -2.40
CA LYS A 191 12.63 23.92 -2.48
C LYS A 191 12.70 24.41 -1.05
N LYS A 192 13.93 24.56 -0.56
CA LYS A 192 14.24 25.55 0.46
C LYS A 192 13.82 26.92 -0.10
N GLN A 193 12.94 27.61 0.59
CA GLN A 193 13.03 29.05 0.81
C GLN A 193 12.74 29.26 2.30
#